data_AF-A0A7C8QWV9-F1
#
_entry.id   AF-A0A7C8QWV9-F1
#
_cell.length_a   1.000
_cell.length_b   1.000
_cell.length_c   1.000
_cell.angle_alpha   90.00
_cell.angle_beta   90.00
_cell.angle_gamma   90.00
#
_symmetry.space_group_name_H-M   'P 1'
#
loop_
_entity.id
_entity.type
_entity.pdbx_description
1 polymer ?
#
loop_
_entity_poly.entity_id
_entity_poly.type
_entity_poly.pdbx_seq_one_letter_code
_entity_poly.pdbx_strand_id
1 'polypeptide(L)'
;MAEIVDHLEVIYGVGRAHESIPEIHGALTDLNSGHKGEHQFEQQQMQEQEQQNADDRRRLQYIGIERLGHGDPARADLAKGAGGEFRLLKYEYRFSGPAIYDVALWRSGGRQPIPPAGWDGMSVDINEGRSYRIVNVKAGKVIDLSGTEGHSITGWQWKGGDNQKWILEQQDGLWIFRNKDKGSFLGIAGIQVDFGTRLAASDFPVQWDIVPEENDISIYRIFVPRQPCPLNVELGDNGNGRNGTPIQLWGRWPADHQNWRFEEV
;
A
#
# COMPACT_ATOMS: atom_id res chain seq x y z
N MET A 1 26.54 -23.34 -18.81
CA MET A 1 25.12 -23.64 -19.12
C MET A 1 24.30 -22.42 -18.73
N ALA A 2 23.12 -22.21 -19.30
CA ALA A 2 22.29 -21.09 -18.88
C ALA A 2 21.54 -21.50 -17.60
N GLU A 3 21.61 -20.67 -16.56
CA GLU A 3 20.76 -20.81 -15.39
C GLU A 3 19.41 -20.17 -15.69
N ILE A 4 18.32 -20.86 -15.35
CA ILE A 4 16.96 -20.34 -15.47
C ILE A 4 16.30 -20.29 -14.09
N VAL A 5 15.29 -19.43 -13.98
CA VAL A 5 14.43 -19.39 -12.81
C VAL A 5 13.54 -20.63 -12.80
N ASP A 6 13.58 -21.39 -11.72
CA ASP A 6 12.69 -22.53 -11.51
C ASP A 6 11.41 -22.11 -10.76
N HIS A 7 11.59 -21.40 -9.64
CA HIS A 7 10.49 -20.83 -8.85
C HIS A 7 10.97 -19.67 -7.97
N LEU A 8 10.00 -19.01 -7.33
CA LEU A 8 10.26 -18.02 -6.28
C LEU A 8 9.79 -18.56 -4.94
N GLU A 9 10.58 -18.34 -3.89
CA GLU A 9 10.20 -18.64 -2.52
C GLU A 9 9.87 -17.35 -1.77
N VAL A 10 8.77 -17.35 -1.01
CA VAL A 10 8.37 -16.22 -0.16
C VAL A 10 8.82 -16.47 1.26
N ILE A 11 9.59 -15.53 1.79
CA ILE A 11 10.14 -15.61 3.15
C ILE A 11 9.55 -14.51 4.02
N TYR A 12 8.98 -14.96 5.14
CA TYR A 12 8.42 -14.15 6.20
C TYR A 12 9.49 -13.86 7.27
N GLY A 13 9.74 -12.60 7.62
CA GLY A 13 10.71 -12.32 8.69
C GLY A 13 10.98 -10.85 8.98
N VAL A 14 12.11 -10.56 9.61
CA VAL A 14 12.64 -9.23 9.88
C VAL A 14 14.07 -9.16 9.34
N GLY A 15 14.30 -8.31 8.33
CA GLY A 15 15.63 -8.09 7.71
C GLY A 15 15.73 -8.57 6.26
N ARG A 16 16.65 -7.98 5.47
CA ARG A 16 16.88 -8.42 4.08
C ARG A 16 17.50 -9.83 4.08
N ALA A 17 16.93 -10.74 3.30
CA ALA A 17 17.66 -11.93 2.91
C ALA A 17 18.85 -11.54 2.01
N HIS A 18 20.00 -12.16 2.23
CA HIS A 18 21.21 -11.95 1.40
C HIS A 18 21.01 -12.39 -0.08
N GLU A 19 19.92 -13.08 -0.38
CA GLU A 19 19.55 -13.66 -1.69
C GLU A 19 18.17 -13.18 -2.18
N SER A 20 17.65 -12.07 -1.63
CA SER A 20 16.37 -11.54 -2.09
C SER A 20 16.45 -10.98 -3.51
N ILE A 21 15.35 -11.08 -4.25
CA ILE A 21 15.19 -10.47 -5.58
C ILE A 21 15.67 -9.01 -5.57
N PRO A 22 16.52 -8.60 -6.55
CA PRO A 22 17.03 -7.24 -6.62
C PRO A 22 15.92 -6.24 -6.95
N GLU A 23 15.96 -5.07 -6.31
CA GLU A 23 15.12 -3.94 -6.72
C GLU A 23 15.83 -3.12 -7.80
N ILE A 24 15.16 -2.86 -8.93
CA ILE A 24 15.79 -2.21 -10.11
C ILE A 24 16.32 -0.79 -9.79
N HIS A 25 15.71 -0.08 -8.83
CA HIS A 25 16.02 1.33 -8.52
C HIS A 25 16.13 1.65 -7.03
N GLY A 26 16.12 0.66 -6.14
CA GLY A 26 15.99 0.89 -4.72
C GLY A 26 16.76 -0.11 -3.86
N ALA A 27 16.56 0.04 -2.54
CA ALA A 27 17.23 -0.74 -1.52
C ALA A 27 16.21 -1.43 -0.59
N LEU A 28 14.93 -1.55 -0.95
CA LEU A 28 13.91 -2.09 -0.05
C LEU A 28 13.30 -3.39 -0.60
N THR A 29 13.86 -4.46 -0.02
CA THR A 29 13.42 -5.86 0.00
C THR A 29 11.93 -6.15 0.06
N ASP A 30 11.29 -5.36 0.94
CA ASP A 30 10.05 -5.73 1.61
C ASP A 30 8.83 -5.33 0.79
N LEU A 31 8.15 -6.31 0.19
CA LEU A 31 6.98 -6.08 -0.66
C LEU A 31 5.88 -5.26 0.04
N ASN A 32 5.71 -5.42 1.35
CA ASN A 32 4.68 -4.73 2.14
C ASN A 32 5.16 -3.42 2.78
N SER A 33 6.34 -2.90 2.41
CA SER A 33 6.86 -1.64 2.96
C SER A 33 5.82 -0.52 2.88
N GLY A 34 5.47 0.07 4.02
CA GLY A 34 4.42 1.10 4.15
C GLY A 34 2.99 0.58 4.38
N HIS A 35 2.79 -0.75 4.39
CA HIS A 35 1.47 -1.39 4.51
C HIS A 35 1.29 -2.31 5.73
N LYS A 36 2.16 -2.20 6.74
CA LYS A 36 2.08 -2.92 8.05
C LYS A 36 2.02 -4.46 7.99
N GLY A 37 2.28 -5.07 6.84
CA GLY A 37 2.41 -6.52 6.72
C GLY A 37 3.67 -7.07 7.39
N GLU A 38 3.72 -8.39 7.54
CA GLU A 38 4.99 -9.07 7.83
C GLU A 38 5.97 -8.72 6.70
N HIS A 39 7.25 -8.47 7.01
CA HIS A 39 8.21 -8.19 5.93
C HIS A 39 8.31 -9.42 5.02
N GLN A 40 8.07 -9.19 3.73
CA GLN A 40 8.08 -10.22 2.71
C GLN A 40 9.24 -10.02 1.78
N PHE A 41 10.04 -11.06 1.63
CA PHE A 41 11.11 -11.13 0.67
C PHE A 41 10.85 -12.29 -0.28
N GLU A 42 11.06 -12.07 -1.56
CA GLU A 42 11.11 -13.15 -2.53
C GLU A 42 12.57 -13.55 -2.73
N GLN A 43 12.84 -14.86 -2.74
CA GLN A 43 14.11 -15.44 -3.16
C GLN A 43 13.92 -16.18 -4.47
N GLN A 44 14.86 -15.99 -5.40
CA GLN A 44 14.86 -16.65 -6.69
C GLN A 44 15.64 -17.95 -6.60
N GLN A 45 14.99 -19.07 -6.92
CA GLN A 45 15.65 -20.37 -6.98
C GLN A 45 16.03 -20.69 -8.44
N MET A 46 17.33 -20.84 -8.68
CA MET A 46 17.89 -21.09 -10.00
C MET A 46 18.15 -22.57 -10.22
N GLN A 47 17.91 -23.03 -11.44
CA GLN A 47 18.29 -24.37 -11.88
C GLN A 47 19.20 -24.30 -13.11
N GLU A 48 20.28 -25.08 -13.10
CA GLU A 48 21.13 -25.27 -14.27
C GLU A 48 20.37 -26.03 -15.36
N GLN A 49 20.33 -25.49 -16.58
CA GLN A 49 19.89 -26.29 -17.74
C GLN A 49 20.96 -27.33 -18.10
N GLU A 50 20.81 -28.56 -17.62
CA GLU A 50 21.58 -29.70 -18.10
C GLU A 50 21.41 -29.89 -19.62
N GLN A 51 22.46 -30.34 -20.31
CA GLN A 51 22.46 -30.62 -21.76
C GLN A 51 21.52 -31.75 -22.23
N GLN A 52 20.72 -32.34 -21.33
CA GLN A 52 19.61 -33.22 -21.70
C GLN A 52 18.55 -32.42 -22.49
N ASN A 53 17.95 -33.03 -23.52
CA ASN A 53 17.02 -32.37 -24.46
C ASN A 53 16.10 -31.35 -23.76
N ALA A 54 16.33 -30.07 -24.03
CA ALA A 54 15.57 -28.97 -23.44
C ALA A 54 14.05 -29.10 -23.68
N ASP A 55 13.64 -29.89 -24.69
CA ASP A 55 12.26 -30.15 -25.06
C ASP A 55 11.50 -31.07 -24.06
N ASP A 56 12.20 -31.85 -23.24
CA ASP A 56 11.57 -32.79 -22.29
C ASP A 56 11.34 -32.19 -20.90
N ARG A 57 11.91 -31.02 -20.59
CA ARG A 57 11.72 -30.33 -19.31
C ARG A 57 10.75 -29.17 -19.44
N ARG A 58 9.80 -29.10 -18.51
CA ARG A 58 8.97 -27.91 -18.32
C ARG A 58 9.85 -26.78 -17.79
N ARG A 59 9.69 -25.59 -18.35
CA ARG A 59 10.41 -24.37 -17.99
C ARG A 59 9.40 -23.35 -17.49
N LEU A 60 9.78 -22.57 -16.48
CA LEU A 60 8.97 -21.46 -16.02
C LEU A 60 8.91 -20.38 -17.12
N GLN A 61 7.69 -19.98 -17.50
CA GLN A 61 7.48 -18.98 -18.56
C GLN A 61 6.60 -17.81 -18.11
N TYR A 62 5.92 -17.94 -16.99
CA TYR A 62 5.10 -16.88 -16.42
C TYR A 62 5.17 -16.91 -14.90
N ILE A 63 5.40 -15.74 -14.33
CA ILE A 63 5.21 -15.44 -12.92
C ILE A 63 4.20 -14.31 -12.85
N GLY A 64 3.16 -14.48 -12.05
CA GLY A 64 2.15 -13.47 -11.82
C GLY A 64 1.63 -13.52 -10.39
N ILE A 65 0.82 -12.53 -10.05
CA ILE A 65 0.14 -12.48 -8.75
C ILE A 65 -1.35 -12.66 -8.99
N GLU A 66 -1.91 -13.68 -8.34
CA GLU A 66 -3.33 -13.91 -8.27
C GLU A 66 -3.89 -13.27 -7.00
N ARG A 67 -4.98 -12.51 -7.14
CA ARG A 67 -5.74 -11.98 -5.99
C ARG A 67 -6.96 -12.84 -5.74
N LEU A 68 -7.11 -13.32 -4.52
CA LEU A 68 -8.25 -14.14 -4.11
C LEU A 68 -8.90 -13.59 -2.85
N GLY A 69 -10.23 -13.65 -2.76
CA GLY A 69 -10.96 -13.35 -1.52
C GLY A 69 -10.76 -14.39 -0.40
N HIS A 70 -10.00 -15.45 -0.65
CA HIS A 70 -9.73 -16.54 0.31
C HIS A 70 -8.27 -16.99 0.18
N GLY A 71 -7.72 -17.48 1.29
CA GLY A 71 -6.36 -17.96 1.35
C GLY A 71 -6.21 -19.35 0.77
N ASP A 72 -4.97 -19.69 0.43
CA ASP A 72 -4.58 -21.02 -0.02
C ASP A 72 -3.47 -21.54 0.90
N PRO A 73 -3.72 -22.57 1.74
CA PRO A 73 -2.71 -23.11 2.64
C PRO A 73 -1.45 -23.64 1.94
N ALA A 74 -1.52 -23.93 0.64
CA ALA A 74 -0.40 -24.42 -0.14
C ALA A 74 0.45 -23.30 -0.77
N ARG A 75 -0.01 -22.05 -0.71
CA ARG A 75 0.68 -20.91 -1.32
C ARG A 75 0.93 -19.83 -0.28
N ALA A 76 2.12 -19.23 -0.37
CA ALA A 76 2.46 -18.08 0.43
C ALA A 76 1.60 -16.88 0.01
N ASP A 77 1.08 -16.16 1.00
CA ASP A 77 0.42 -14.88 0.83
C ASP A 77 1.44 -13.74 0.95
N LEU A 78 1.65 -13.02 -0.15
CA LEU A 78 2.49 -11.83 -0.22
C LEU A 78 1.91 -10.66 0.60
N ALA A 79 0.61 -10.68 0.89
CA ALA A 79 -0.07 -9.66 1.70
C ALA A 79 -0.22 -10.06 3.17
N LYS A 80 0.47 -11.12 3.62
CA LYS A 80 0.28 -11.64 4.97
C LYS A 80 0.54 -10.56 6.03
N GLY A 81 -0.45 -10.37 6.90
CA GLY A 81 -0.43 -9.36 7.95
C GLY A 81 -0.72 -7.93 7.48
N ALA A 82 -0.65 -7.65 6.17
CA ALA A 82 -1.11 -6.38 5.63
C ALA A 82 -2.64 -6.38 5.59
N GLY A 83 -3.24 -7.46 5.06
CA GLY A 83 -4.69 -7.67 4.99
C GLY A 83 -5.24 -7.63 3.56
N GLY A 84 -6.58 -7.64 3.46
CA GLY A 84 -7.31 -7.57 2.18
C GLY A 84 -7.40 -8.91 1.47
N GLU A 85 -7.54 -8.91 0.15
CA GLU A 85 -7.46 -10.13 -0.66
C GLU A 85 -6.09 -10.82 -0.51
N PHE A 86 -6.04 -12.13 -0.61
CA PHE A 86 -4.77 -12.86 -0.61
C PHE A 86 -4.02 -12.59 -1.91
N ARG A 87 -2.71 -12.34 -1.84
CA ARG A 87 -1.85 -12.12 -3.00
C ARG A 87 -0.95 -13.34 -3.15
N LEU A 88 -1.32 -14.26 -4.02
CA LEU A 88 -0.64 -15.55 -4.17
C LEU A 88 0.20 -15.56 -5.45
N LEU A 89 1.41 -16.10 -5.37
CA LEU A 89 2.22 -16.34 -6.56
C LEU A 89 1.56 -17.39 -7.45
N LYS A 90 1.55 -17.09 -8.76
CA LYS A 90 1.06 -17.97 -9.82
C LYS A 90 2.18 -18.22 -10.81
N TYR A 91 2.38 -19.49 -11.14
CA TYR A 91 3.39 -19.94 -12.09
C TYR A 91 2.73 -20.62 -13.29
N GLU A 92 3.26 -20.41 -14.50
CA GLU A 92 2.97 -21.29 -15.65
C GLU A 92 4.25 -21.91 -16.18
N TYR A 93 4.23 -23.24 -16.27
CA TYR A 93 5.34 -24.05 -16.77
C TYR A 93 4.98 -24.66 -18.12
N ARG A 94 5.86 -24.54 -19.12
CA ARG A 94 5.65 -25.11 -20.47
C ARG A 94 6.89 -25.83 -20.96
N PHE A 95 6.69 -26.82 -21.83
CA PHE A 95 7.79 -27.63 -22.41
C PHE A 95 8.53 -26.92 -23.56
N SER A 96 7.94 -25.87 -24.13
CA SER A 96 8.49 -25.16 -25.30
C SER A 96 8.33 -23.65 -25.15
N GLY A 97 9.32 -22.87 -25.62
CA GLY A 97 9.33 -21.40 -25.56
C GLY A 97 10.47 -20.86 -24.67
N PRO A 98 10.62 -19.52 -24.59
CA PRO A 98 11.65 -18.89 -23.76
C PRO A 98 11.40 -19.19 -22.28
N ALA A 99 12.47 -19.42 -21.52
CA ALA A 99 12.42 -19.51 -20.07
C ALA A 99 12.59 -18.12 -19.45
N ILE A 100 12.15 -17.95 -18.21
CA ILE A 100 12.52 -16.79 -17.40
C ILE A 100 13.94 -16.99 -16.88
N TYR A 101 14.81 -16.01 -17.13
CA TYR A 101 16.21 -16.03 -16.70
C TYR A 101 16.48 -15.11 -15.50
N ASP A 102 15.59 -14.14 -15.26
CA ASP A 102 15.75 -13.16 -14.18
C ASP A 102 14.40 -12.62 -13.71
N VAL A 103 14.34 -12.22 -12.43
CA VAL A 103 13.20 -11.54 -11.81
C VAL A 103 13.73 -10.38 -10.99
N ALA A 104 13.02 -9.24 -11.02
CA ALA A 104 13.36 -8.09 -10.19
C ALA A 104 12.11 -7.45 -9.60
N LEU A 105 12.29 -6.81 -8.45
CA LEU A 105 11.28 -5.95 -7.86
C LEU A 105 11.36 -4.57 -8.50
N TRP A 106 10.23 -4.06 -8.96
CA TRP A 106 10.16 -2.72 -9.52
C TRP A 106 9.18 -1.85 -8.75
N ARG A 107 9.68 -0.78 -8.12
CA ARG A 107 8.85 0.26 -7.49
C ARG A 107 8.89 1.52 -8.34
N SER A 108 7.72 1.97 -8.78
CA SER A 108 7.55 3.24 -9.46
C SER A 108 6.61 4.13 -8.64
N GLY A 109 6.93 5.42 -8.52
CA GLY A 109 6.04 6.41 -7.87
C GLY A 109 4.83 6.80 -8.72
N GLY A 110 4.66 6.20 -9.90
CA GLY A 110 3.53 6.41 -10.80
C GLY A 110 3.12 5.11 -11.49
N ARG A 111 1.89 5.08 -11.99
CA ARG A 111 1.33 3.91 -12.68
C ARG A 111 2.16 3.56 -13.91
N GLN A 112 2.54 2.29 -14.01
CA GLN A 112 3.25 1.74 -15.16
C GLN A 112 2.30 0.81 -15.94
N PRO A 113 1.99 1.12 -17.22
CA PRO A 113 1.07 0.30 -18.01
C PRO A 113 1.78 -0.82 -18.78
N ILE A 114 3.11 -0.76 -18.94
CA ILE A 114 3.94 -1.77 -19.62
C ILE A 114 5.20 -2.07 -18.81
N PRO A 115 5.81 -3.26 -18.99
CA PRO A 115 7.08 -3.59 -18.36
C PRO A 115 8.21 -2.60 -18.76
N PRO A 116 9.24 -2.42 -17.91
CA PRO A 116 10.42 -1.65 -18.28
C PRO A 116 11.11 -2.23 -19.52
N ALA A 117 11.88 -1.39 -20.23
CA ALA A 117 12.67 -1.86 -21.36
C ALA A 117 13.62 -2.99 -20.92
N GLY A 118 13.63 -4.09 -21.69
CA GLY A 118 14.41 -5.29 -21.39
C GLY A 118 13.69 -6.35 -20.55
N TRP A 119 12.45 -6.09 -20.12
CA TRP A 119 11.63 -7.04 -19.38
C TRP A 119 10.45 -7.53 -20.22
N ASP A 120 10.18 -8.83 -20.15
CA ASP A 120 9.10 -9.47 -20.92
C ASP A 120 7.72 -9.36 -20.25
N GLY A 121 7.67 -9.05 -18.94
CA GLY A 121 6.42 -9.00 -18.18
C GLY A 121 6.53 -8.28 -16.84
N MET A 122 5.37 -7.98 -16.25
CA MET A 122 5.24 -7.46 -14.88
C MET A 122 3.88 -7.84 -14.30
N SER A 123 3.76 -7.81 -12.97
CA SER A 123 2.46 -7.89 -12.29
C SER A 123 1.83 -6.50 -12.13
N VAL A 124 0.58 -6.47 -11.67
CA VAL A 124 -0.12 -5.23 -11.28
C VAL A 124 0.33 -4.73 -9.89
N ASP A 125 -0.18 -3.58 -9.46
CA ASP A 125 0.02 -3.09 -8.09
C ASP A 125 -0.52 -4.12 -7.08
N ILE A 126 0.39 -4.73 -6.34
CA ILE A 126 0.11 -5.80 -5.38
C ILE A 126 -0.75 -5.29 -4.20
N ASN A 127 -0.69 -3.98 -3.93
CA ASN A 127 -1.41 -3.32 -2.86
C ASN A 127 -2.76 -2.74 -3.33
N GLU A 128 -3.07 -2.83 -4.63
CA GLU A 128 -4.33 -2.34 -5.19
C GLU A 128 -5.51 -3.08 -4.54
N GLY A 129 -6.55 -2.31 -4.18
CA GLY A 129 -7.79 -2.82 -3.60
C GLY A 129 -7.79 -2.95 -2.07
N ARG A 130 -6.68 -2.63 -1.39
CA ARG A 130 -6.66 -2.55 0.09
C ARG A 130 -7.50 -1.37 0.58
N SER A 131 -8.24 -1.59 1.66
CA SER A 131 -8.97 -0.52 2.36
C SER A 131 -8.53 -0.41 3.81
N TYR A 132 -8.47 0.82 4.31
CA TYR A 132 -7.98 1.12 5.65
C TYR A 132 -9.01 1.90 6.43
N ARG A 133 -9.11 1.62 7.73
CA ARG A 133 -9.56 2.61 8.69
C ARG A 133 -8.36 3.42 9.16
N ILE A 134 -8.53 4.73 9.28
CA ILE A 134 -7.46 5.66 9.66
C ILE A 134 -7.75 6.13 11.08
N VAL A 135 -7.05 5.58 12.06
CA VAL A 135 -7.35 5.72 13.49
C VAL A 135 -6.49 6.80 14.12
N ASN A 136 -7.13 7.79 14.75
CA ASN A 136 -6.46 8.80 15.55
C ASN A 136 -5.83 8.16 16.79
N VAL A 137 -4.53 8.38 17.02
CA VAL A 137 -3.81 7.75 18.13
C VAL A 137 -4.33 8.19 19.49
N LYS A 138 -4.66 9.48 19.66
CA LYS A 138 -5.13 10.01 20.95
C LYS A 138 -6.52 9.49 21.34
N ALA A 139 -7.47 9.52 20.40
CA ALA A 139 -8.89 9.34 20.71
C ALA A 139 -9.46 7.98 20.26
N GLY A 140 -8.73 7.20 19.46
CA GLY A 140 -9.22 5.94 18.88
C GLY A 140 -10.39 6.13 17.90
N LYS A 141 -10.59 7.34 17.39
CA LYS A 141 -11.60 7.67 16.38
C LYS A 141 -11.06 7.45 14.98
N VAL A 142 -11.92 7.07 14.06
CA VAL A 142 -11.56 6.91 12.64
C VAL A 142 -11.91 8.16 11.85
N ILE A 143 -11.18 8.41 10.77
CA ILE A 143 -11.62 9.35 9.73
C ILE A 143 -12.88 8.78 9.08
N ASP A 144 -13.99 9.47 9.28
CA ASP A 144 -15.33 9.09 8.84
C ASP A 144 -15.84 10.13 7.83
N LEU A 145 -16.27 9.66 6.65
CA LEU A 145 -17.13 10.44 5.78
C LEU A 145 -18.57 10.30 6.28
N SER A 146 -19.20 11.42 6.62
CA SER A 146 -20.58 11.43 7.13
C SER A 146 -21.50 10.66 6.18
N GLY A 147 -22.03 9.51 6.62
CA GLY A 147 -22.96 8.70 5.82
C GLY A 147 -24.32 9.38 5.60
N THR A 148 -24.67 10.38 6.40
CA THR A 148 -25.91 11.15 6.28
C THR A 148 -25.78 12.35 5.36
N GLU A 149 -24.68 13.11 5.46
CA GLU A 149 -24.46 14.34 4.70
C GLU A 149 -23.63 14.11 3.43
N GLY A 150 -22.85 13.04 3.38
CA GLY A 150 -21.98 12.70 2.24
C GLY A 150 -20.84 13.69 1.97
N HIS A 151 -20.57 14.62 2.89
CA HIS A 151 -19.62 15.71 2.67
C HIS A 151 -18.66 15.93 3.85
N SER A 152 -19.18 15.98 5.08
CA SER A 152 -18.38 16.27 6.27
C SER A 152 -17.38 15.13 6.58
N ILE A 153 -16.12 15.47 6.83
CA ILE A 153 -15.10 14.54 7.34
C ILE A 153 -14.90 14.78 8.83
N THR A 154 -15.17 13.75 9.64
CA THR A 154 -15.13 13.87 11.11
C THR A 154 -14.45 12.68 11.76
N GLY A 155 -14.04 12.83 13.02
CA GLY A 155 -13.68 11.73 13.88
C GLY A 155 -14.93 11.01 14.37
N TRP A 156 -15.05 9.72 14.07
CA TRP A 156 -16.18 8.90 14.54
C TRP A 156 -15.72 7.60 15.17
N GLN A 157 -16.58 7.00 16.00
CA GLN A 157 -16.34 5.65 16.49
C GLN A 157 -16.39 4.66 15.34
N TRP A 158 -15.52 3.66 15.31
CA TRP A 158 -15.57 2.61 14.31
C TRP A 158 -16.91 1.85 14.38
N LYS A 159 -17.59 1.76 13.24
CA LYS A 159 -18.83 1.02 13.02
C LYS A 159 -18.71 -0.01 11.90
N GLY A 160 -17.63 0.02 11.11
CA GLY A 160 -17.41 -0.94 10.02
C GLY A 160 -18.10 -0.62 8.70
N GLY A 161 -18.78 0.53 8.63
CA GLY A 161 -19.40 1.02 7.40
C GLY A 161 -18.35 1.42 6.36
N ASP A 162 -18.71 1.31 5.08
CA ASP A 162 -17.79 1.65 3.98
C ASP A 162 -17.46 3.15 3.92
N ASN A 163 -18.29 3.99 4.55
CA ASN A 163 -18.02 5.41 4.74
C ASN A 163 -16.81 5.69 5.68
N GLN A 164 -16.33 4.66 6.39
CA GLN A 164 -15.16 4.71 7.28
C GLN A 164 -13.93 3.99 6.70
N LYS A 165 -14.03 3.50 5.46
CA LYS A 165 -12.98 2.74 4.79
C LYS A 165 -12.41 3.58 3.65
N TRP A 166 -11.09 3.67 3.61
CA TRP A 166 -10.35 4.49 2.67
C TRP A 166 -9.39 3.64 1.86
N ILE A 167 -9.50 3.70 0.54
CA ILE A 167 -8.54 3.11 -0.39
C ILE A 167 -7.44 4.14 -0.62
N LEU A 168 -6.20 3.73 -0.40
CA LEU A 168 -5.02 4.56 -0.62
C LEU A 168 -4.42 4.22 -1.97
N GLU A 169 -4.22 5.23 -2.81
CA GLU A 169 -3.57 5.08 -4.12
C GLU A 169 -2.42 6.10 -4.21
N GLN A 170 -1.36 5.76 -4.96
CA GLN A 170 -0.29 6.71 -5.25
C GLN A 170 -0.53 7.43 -6.58
N GLN A 171 -0.28 8.74 -6.58
CA GLN A 171 -0.27 9.58 -7.77
C GLN A 171 0.89 10.57 -7.67
N ASP A 172 1.85 10.47 -8.61
CA ASP A 172 3.02 11.34 -8.71
C ASP A 172 3.86 11.40 -7.42
N GLY A 173 4.07 10.25 -6.78
CA GLY A 173 4.82 10.13 -5.52
C GLY A 173 4.08 10.62 -4.27
N LEU A 174 2.80 10.99 -4.38
CA LEU A 174 1.93 11.41 -3.28
C LEU A 174 0.74 10.47 -3.13
N TRP A 175 0.02 10.56 -2.01
CA TRP A 175 -1.12 9.72 -1.71
C TRP A 175 -2.44 10.41 -1.97
N ILE A 176 -3.41 9.66 -2.49
CA ILE A 176 -4.82 10.04 -2.52
C ILE A 176 -5.64 9.04 -1.70
N PHE A 177 -6.64 9.52 -0.98
CA PHE A 177 -7.54 8.69 -0.18
C PHE A 177 -8.93 8.69 -0.81
N ARG A 178 -9.36 7.56 -1.35
CA ARG A 178 -10.70 7.39 -1.92
C ARG A 178 -11.61 6.69 -0.92
N ASN A 179 -12.76 7.29 -0.61
CA ASN A 179 -13.75 6.68 0.26
C ASN A 179 -14.41 5.48 -0.42
N LYS A 180 -14.59 4.36 0.31
CA LYS A 180 -15.14 3.12 -0.27
C LYS A 180 -16.64 3.18 -0.56
N ASP A 181 -17.43 3.93 0.21
CA ASP A 181 -18.88 4.07 -0.02
C ASP A 181 -19.18 4.97 -1.23
N LYS A 182 -18.59 6.17 -1.26
CA LYS A 182 -18.95 7.18 -2.26
C LYS A 182 -17.98 7.33 -3.43
N GLY A 183 -16.76 6.83 -3.31
CA GLY A 183 -15.69 7.10 -4.29
C GLY A 183 -15.14 8.53 -4.25
N SER A 184 -15.68 9.41 -3.40
CA SER A 184 -15.15 10.75 -3.16
C SER A 184 -13.82 10.72 -2.41
N PHE A 185 -13.01 11.76 -2.54
CA PHE A 185 -11.69 11.84 -1.96
C PHE A 185 -11.66 12.59 -0.63
N LEU A 186 -10.68 12.26 0.23
CA LEU A 186 -10.34 13.06 1.40
C LEU A 186 -9.80 14.41 0.94
N GLY A 187 -10.63 15.45 0.99
CA GLY A 187 -10.31 16.78 0.51
C GLY A 187 -10.20 17.82 1.62
N ILE A 188 -9.88 19.03 1.19
CA ILE A 188 -9.75 20.22 2.05
C ILE A 188 -10.93 21.13 1.73
N ALA A 189 -11.65 21.59 2.77
CA ALA A 189 -12.81 22.45 2.59
C ALA A 189 -12.42 23.87 2.18
N GLY A 190 -13.12 24.44 1.20
CA GLY A 190 -12.94 25.81 0.76
C GLY A 190 -11.73 26.02 -0.15
N ILE A 191 -11.48 27.29 -0.48
CA ILE A 191 -10.42 27.70 -1.42
C ILE A 191 -9.15 28.14 -0.67
N GLN A 192 -9.29 28.58 0.58
CA GLN A 192 -8.20 29.01 1.43
C GLN A 192 -7.82 27.91 2.42
N VAL A 193 -6.54 27.55 2.41
CA VAL A 193 -5.97 26.52 3.28
C VAL A 193 -5.18 27.21 4.38
N ASP A 194 -5.64 27.09 5.63
CA ASP A 194 -5.06 27.73 6.81
C ASP A 194 -5.23 26.83 8.05
N PHE A 195 -4.69 27.29 9.19
CA PHE A 195 -4.96 26.64 10.47
C PHE A 195 -6.46 26.63 10.78
N GLY A 196 -6.98 25.44 11.07
CA GLY A 196 -8.39 25.20 11.38
C GLY A 196 -9.25 24.91 10.15
N THR A 197 -8.69 24.95 8.93
CA THR A 197 -9.43 24.54 7.73
C THR A 197 -9.87 23.09 7.88
N ARG A 198 -11.17 22.84 7.79
CA ARG A 198 -11.75 21.49 7.92
C ARG A 198 -11.45 20.64 6.69
N LEU A 199 -11.42 19.34 6.88
CA LEU A 199 -11.49 18.40 5.76
C LEU A 199 -12.94 18.16 5.35
N ALA A 200 -13.13 17.91 4.06
CA ALA A 200 -14.43 17.63 3.45
C ALA A 200 -14.24 16.67 2.26
N ALA A 201 -15.31 16.00 1.86
CA ALA A 201 -15.31 15.21 0.64
C ALA A 201 -15.03 16.08 -0.58
N SER A 202 -14.19 15.58 -1.48
CA SER A 202 -13.91 16.20 -2.78
C SER A 202 -14.27 15.23 -3.90
N ASP A 203 -14.87 15.75 -4.97
CA ASP A 203 -15.12 14.97 -6.19
C ASP A 203 -13.84 14.75 -7.02
N PHE A 204 -12.80 15.54 -6.75
CA PHE A 204 -11.49 15.44 -7.41
C PHE A 204 -10.42 14.93 -6.43
N PRO A 205 -9.41 14.18 -6.92
CA PRO A 205 -8.31 13.72 -6.10
C PRO A 205 -7.58 14.88 -5.41
N VAL A 206 -7.32 14.74 -4.12
CA VAL A 206 -6.48 15.65 -3.35
C VAL A 206 -5.27 14.86 -2.86
N GLN A 207 -4.08 15.39 -3.14
CA GLN A 207 -2.81 14.74 -2.83
C GLN A 207 -2.34 15.07 -1.41
N TRP A 208 -1.73 14.08 -0.76
CA TRP A 208 -1.25 14.13 0.62
C TRP A 208 0.14 13.52 0.73
N ASP A 209 0.97 14.11 1.61
CA ASP A 209 2.20 13.48 2.10
C ASP A 209 1.86 12.62 3.33
N ILE A 210 2.35 11.38 3.38
CA ILE A 210 2.26 10.51 4.57
C ILE A 210 3.67 10.28 5.09
N VAL A 211 3.93 10.67 6.34
CA VAL A 211 5.27 10.62 6.95
C VAL A 211 5.20 9.83 8.26
N PRO A 212 6.03 8.79 8.46
CA PRO A 212 6.09 8.07 9.73
C PRO A 212 6.68 8.95 10.84
N GLU A 213 6.24 8.76 12.08
CA GLU A 213 6.89 9.37 13.24
C GLU A 213 8.25 8.67 13.51
N GLU A 214 9.28 9.45 13.82
CA GLU A 214 10.66 8.94 13.99
C GLU A 214 10.78 7.89 15.11
N ASN A 215 10.02 8.06 16.20
CA ASN A 215 10.08 7.18 17.37
C ASN A 215 9.20 5.93 17.25
N ASP A 216 8.21 5.94 16.35
CA ASP A 216 7.29 4.84 16.12
C ASP A 216 6.82 4.87 14.66
N ILE A 217 7.50 4.11 13.81
CA ILE A 217 7.22 4.04 12.38
C ILE A 217 5.88 3.37 12.03
N SER A 218 5.13 2.86 13.03
CA SER A 218 3.75 2.38 12.87
C SER A 218 2.70 3.49 12.96
N ILE A 219 3.13 4.69 13.37
CA ILE A 219 2.36 5.91 13.52
C ILE A 219 2.78 6.90 12.43
N TYR A 220 1.81 7.59 11.85
CA TYR A 220 2.02 8.48 10.73
C TYR A 220 1.35 9.82 10.95
N ARG A 221 1.88 10.83 10.26
CA ARG A 221 1.23 12.12 10.02
C ARG A 221 0.84 12.23 8.56
N ILE A 222 -0.23 12.97 8.31
CA ILE A 222 -0.74 13.25 6.96
C ILE A 222 -0.62 14.76 6.75
N PHE A 223 0.12 15.18 5.73
CA PHE A 223 0.45 16.59 5.47
C PHE A 223 -0.12 17.06 4.14
N VAL A 224 -0.47 18.34 4.09
CA VAL A 224 -0.64 19.04 2.81
C VAL A 224 0.75 19.14 2.17
N PRO A 225 0.94 18.61 0.96
CA PRO A 225 2.26 18.49 0.36
C PRO A 225 2.84 19.84 -0.01
N ARG A 226 4.18 19.92 0.02
CA ARG A 226 4.97 21.06 -0.49
C ARG A 226 4.62 22.42 0.14
N GLN A 227 4.11 22.43 1.38
CA GLN A 227 3.84 23.67 2.11
C GLN A 227 5.09 24.19 2.83
N PRO A 228 5.41 25.50 2.75
CA PRO A 228 6.50 26.10 3.53
C PRO A 228 6.28 25.99 5.05
N CYS A 229 5.02 26.06 5.48
CA CYS A 229 4.58 25.79 6.84
C CYS A 229 3.74 24.51 6.82
N PRO A 230 4.26 23.37 7.32
CA PRO A 230 3.55 22.09 7.22
C PRO A 230 2.20 22.13 7.94
N LEU A 231 1.12 22.02 7.15
CA LEU A 231 -0.24 21.81 7.64
C LEU A 231 -0.51 20.31 7.65
N ASN A 232 -0.95 19.81 8.80
CA ASN A 232 -1.15 18.39 9.02
C ASN A 232 -2.55 18.09 9.53
N VAL A 233 -3.06 16.91 9.15
CA VAL A 233 -4.39 16.43 9.50
C VAL A 233 -4.45 16.14 10.99
N GLU A 234 -5.42 16.74 11.67
CA GLU A 234 -5.66 16.55 13.10
C GLU A 234 -7.12 16.24 13.39
N LEU A 235 -7.33 15.50 14.48
CA LEU A 235 -8.61 15.48 15.15
C LEU A 235 -8.74 16.76 15.98
N GLY A 236 -9.72 17.61 15.65
CA GLY A 236 -9.89 18.94 16.22
C GLY A 236 -10.09 18.97 17.74
N ASP A 237 -10.10 20.17 18.29
CA ASP A 237 -10.27 20.44 19.72
C ASP A 237 -9.26 19.66 20.60
N ASN A 238 -7.99 19.63 20.19
CA ASN A 238 -6.91 18.86 20.82
C ASN A 238 -7.14 17.33 20.84
N GLY A 239 -7.85 16.81 19.84
CA GLY A 239 -8.21 15.39 19.73
C GLY A 239 -9.38 15.00 20.63
N ASN A 240 -10.43 15.81 20.61
CA ASN A 240 -11.66 15.52 21.34
C ASN A 240 -12.28 14.20 20.85
N GLY A 241 -12.49 13.26 21.77
CA GLY A 241 -13.02 11.93 21.47
C GLY A 241 -14.54 11.87 21.30
N ARG A 242 -15.22 12.99 21.04
CA ARG A 242 -16.65 12.98 20.70
C ARG A 242 -16.83 12.57 19.24
N ASN A 243 -17.90 11.83 18.97
CA ASN A 243 -18.28 11.56 17.60
C ASN A 243 -18.68 12.86 16.91
N GLY A 244 -18.20 13.08 15.70
CA GLY A 244 -18.46 14.29 14.93
C GLY A 244 -17.47 15.42 15.21
N THR A 245 -16.45 15.19 16.04
CA THR A 245 -15.34 16.13 16.18
C THR A 245 -14.71 16.34 14.79
N PRO A 246 -14.57 17.59 14.31
CA PRO A 246 -14.04 17.84 12.97
C PRO A 246 -12.64 17.27 12.78
N ILE A 247 -12.36 16.75 11.59
CA ILE A 247 -10.98 16.60 11.12
C ILE A 247 -10.58 17.90 10.43
N GLN A 248 -9.43 18.45 10.79
CA GLN A 248 -8.99 19.75 10.30
C GLN A 248 -7.48 19.78 10.06
N LEU A 249 -7.00 20.86 9.46
CA LEU A 249 -5.59 21.14 9.27
C LEU A 249 -5.07 22.01 10.39
N TRP A 250 -3.91 21.67 10.93
CA TRP A 250 -3.23 22.51 11.90
C TRP A 250 -1.71 22.44 11.75
N GLY A 251 -0.99 23.30 12.45
CA GLY A 251 0.47 23.24 12.52
C GLY A 251 0.93 22.04 13.33
N ARG A 252 2.12 21.51 13.01
CA ARG A 252 2.70 20.38 13.72
C ARG A 252 2.82 20.68 15.23
N TRP A 253 2.31 19.78 16.04
CA TRP A 253 2.38 19.80 17.49
C TRP A 253 2.86 18.44 18.03
N PRO A 254 3.66 18.39 19.11
CA PRO A 254 4.14 17.16 19.72
C PRO A 254 3.03 16.50 20.56
N ALA A 255 1.90 16.15 19.95
CA ALA A 255 0.78 15.47 20.60
C ALA A 255 0.08 14.48 19.65
N ASP A 256 -0.56 13.48 20.26
CA ASP A 256 -1.14 12.35 19.53
C ASP A 256 -2.44 12.64 18.76
N HIS A 257 -2.99 13.86 18.86
CA HIS A 257 -4.20 14.23 18.10
C HIS A 257 -3.93 14.44 16.61
N GLN A 258 -2.66 14.49 16.22
CA GLN A 258 -2.17 14.57 14.83
C GLN A 258 -1.54 13.27 14.33
N ASN A 259 -1.51 12.26 15.19
CA ASN A 259 -0.91 10.98 14.91
C ASN A 259 -2.01 10.01 14.46
N TRP A 260 -1.73 9.25 13.41
CA TRP A 260 -2.68 8.34 12.76
C TRP A 260 -2.08 6.95 12.59
N ARG A 261 -2.90 5.93 12.82
CA ARG A 261 -2.61 4.55 12.42
C ARG A 261 -3.49 4.18 11.23
N PHE A 262 -2.86 3.72 10.17
CA PHE A 262 -3.55 3.02 9.09
C PHE A 262 -3.73 1.56 9.51
N GLU A 263 -4.96 1.07 9.50
CA GLU A 263 -5.28 -0.31 9.85
C GLU A 263 -6.17 -0.87 8.75
N GLU A 264 -5.75 -1.95 8.10
CA GLU A 264 -6.50 -2.56 7.00
C GLU A 264 -7.82 -3.20 7.49
N VAL A 265 -8.87 -3.13 6.67
CA VAL A 265 -10.27 -3.52 6.97
C VAL A 265 -11.06 -3.99 5.75
#